data_AF-A0A7R7MS21-F1
#
_entry.id   AF-A0A7R7MS21-F1
#
_cell.length_a   1.000
_cell.length_b   1.000
_cell.length_c   1.000
_cell.angle_alpha   90.00
_cell.angle_beta   90.00
_cell.angle_gamma   90.00
#
_symmetry.space_group_name_H-M   'P 1'
#
loop_
_entity.id
_entity.type
_entity.pdbx_description
1 polymer ?
#
loop_
_entity_poly.entity_id
_entity_poly.type
_entity_poly.pdbx_seq_one_letter_code
_entity_poly.pdbx_strand_id
1 'polypeptide(L)'
;MKSDWRSYPFQLVPGDGQLEFPAAEGEHPDQESDTWFIAGQLDAAETDRSFAFLTIFNKNRPGGTIVADFYTMALFDLDTGDYGTYTDYDMPPANLEPGASRKLELATGYLDISYAGGAGTASWTTCRNGDGGLLPYTYRVSLVGEDHSGRRMRLDLAVTPTRAPTPVGASTYNGKIVCFGQDDTYSYFQTGMAMTGTLCWGEEIHQVSGNSGHVDRQWFPKYAGGGGTAGDPRARSHEWRTINFDNGVDLSMWRQFDRTNGNVLQPFTGVTTSYPDPATSPQCAEDIEVTISSYVRWPETVRPLVRPLAPARYMPDRHRITCPTLGLDIVGEPVVPAPAHGLPIEYMEGPYRYRGMLGGQPVTAFAFNERSLALYRDWELVEVLTTTVANIEPSDPDLQTTADRLVPLVAAGRRGEAVELLTAVRPSQTGALATLLDDLVAVLSADESAS
;
A
#
# COMPACT_ATOMS: atom_id res chain seq x y z
N MET A 1 28.89 -7.56 20.20
CA MET A 1 28.92 -6.09 20.02
C MET A 1 27.48 -5.64 19.90
N LYS A 2 26.98 -4.70 20.72
CA LYS A 2 25.75 -3.98 20.37
C LYS A 2 26.19 -2.89 19.40
N SER A 3 25.95 -3.08 18.10
CA SER A 3 26.26 -2.08 17.07
C SER A 3 25.27 -0.93 17.20
N ASP A 4 25.77 0.29 17.37
CA ASP A 4 24.94 1.49 17.28
C ASP A 4 24.37 1.57 15.87
N TRP A 5 23.04 1.54 15.76
CA TRP A 5 22.37 1.60 14.46
C TRP A 5 22.67 2.89 13.73
N ARG A 6 23.12 3.95 14.39
CA ARG A 6 23.51 5.22 13.74
C ARG A 6 24.90 5.20 13.11
N SER A 7 25.52 4.02 12.97
CA SER A 7 26.82 3.84 12.34
C SER A 7 26.75 2.74 11.29
N TYR A 8 27.49 2.90 10.20
CA TYR A 8 27.73 1.82 9.24
C TYR A 8 29.12 1.18 9.46
N PRO A 9 29.25 -0.15 9.26
CA PRO A 9 28.17 -1.09 8.96
C PRO A 9 27.29 -1.39 10.18
N PHE A 10 26.03 -1.75 9.95
CA PHE A 10 25.09 -2.18 10.98
C PHE A 10 24.38 -3.46 10.55
N GLN A 11 24.35 -4.48 11.42
CA GLN A 11 23.61 -5.71 11.15
C GLN A 11 22.30 -5.67 11.92
N LEU A 12 21.18 -5.60 11.19
CA LEU A 12 19.84 -5.62 11.80
C LEU A 12 19.53 -6.99 12.40
N VAL A 13 19.91 -8.05 11.69
CA VAL A 13 19.79 -9.44 12.14
C VAL A 13 21.19 -10.06 12.18
N PRO A 14 21.69 -10.47 13.37
CA PRO A 14 23.02 -11.03 13.50
C PRO A 14 23.24 -12.26 12.60
N GLY A 15 24.26 -12.19 11.76
CA GLY A 15 24.63 -13.30 10.87
C GLY A 15 23.84 -13.37 9.55
N ASP A 16 22.91 -12.46 9.31
CA ASP A 16 22.22 -12.34 8.02
C ASP A 16 22.82 -11.20 7.19
N GLY A 17 23.52 -11.56 6.12
CA GLY A 17 24.16 -10.60 5.21
C GLY A 17 23.19 -9.82 4.34
N GLN A 18 21.93 -10.28 4.17
CA GLN A 18 20.90 -9.55 3.42
C GLN A 18 20.39 -8.34 4.21
N LEU A 19 20.54 -8.35 5.55
CA LEU A 19 20.11 -7.28 6.45
C LEU A 19 21.30 -6.55 7.08
N GLU A 20 22.39 -6.43 6.32
CA GLU A 20 23.57 -5.63 6.65
C GLU A 20 23.54 -4.27 5.95
N PHE A 21 23.61 -3.21 6.73
CA PHE A 21 23.56 -1.82 6.27
C PHE A 21 24.98 -1.28 6.09
N PRO A 22 25.26 -0.51 5.03
CA PRO A 22 24.28 0.14 4.14
C PRO A 22 23.80 -0.71 2.96
N ALA A 23 24.32 -1.93 2.79
CA ALA A 23 24.02 -2.74 1.61
C ALA A 23 22.52 -3.08 1.46
N ALA A 24 21.83 -3.36 2.56
CA ALA A 24 20.38 -3.63 2.59
C ALA A 24 19.52 -2.47 2.09
N GLU A 25 20.03 -1.23 2.09
CA GLU A 25 19.31 -0.08 1.55
C GLU A 25 19.47 0.04 0.02
N GLY A 26 20.57 -0.49 -0.53
CA GLY A 26 20.87 -0.45 -1.96
C GLY A 26 20.14 -1.52 -2.77
N GLU A 27 20.56 -1.66 -4.04
CA GLU A 27 20.08 -2.72 -4.92
C GLU A 27 20.56 -4.10 -4.47
N HIS A 28 19.66 -5.07 -4.61
CA HIS A 28 19.96 -6.50 -4.57
C HIS A 28 19.99 -7.07 -6.01
N PRO A 29 21.18 -7.25 -6.63
CA PRO A 29 21.28 -7.61 -8.05
C PRO A 29 20.76 -9.01 -8.37
N ASP A 30 20.80 -9.90 -7.39
CA ASP A 30 20.34 -11.30 -7.47
C ASP A 30 18.82 -11.44 -7.33
N GLN A 31 18.11 -10.36 -7.01
CA GLN A 31 16.67 -10.34 -6.82
C GLN A 31 15.97 -9.84 -8.09
N GLU A 32 14.88 -10.52 -8.47
CA GLU A 32 14.08 -10.11 -9.63
C GLU A 32 13.21 -8.89 -9.31
N SER A 33 12.77 -8.73 -8.06
CA SER A 33 12.04 -7.53 -7.63
C SER A 33 12.67 -6.88 -6.41
N ASP A 34 12.72 -5.56 -6.42
CA ASP A 34 13.25 -4.75 -5.32
C ASP A 34 12.41 -3.46 -5.19
N THR A 35 11.88 -3.20 -4.00
CA THR A 35 10.86 -2.17 -3.73
C THR A 35 11.34 -1.19 -2.66
N TRP A 36 11.49 0.08 -3.03
CA TRP A 36 11.77 1.18 -2.10
C TRP A 36 10.51 2.03 -1.94
N PHE A 37 9.99 2.05 -0.71
CA PHE A 37 8.81 2.82 -0.36
C PHE A 37 9.15 3.85 0.71
N ILE A 38 8.64 5.08 0.54
CA ILE A 38 8.59 6.07 1.61
C ILE A 38 7.27 6.84 1.55
N ALA A 39 6.65 7.00 2.71
CA ALA A 39 5.45 7.82 2.89
C ALA A 39 5.50 8.59 4.20
N GLY A 40 4.73 9.67 4.29
CA GLY A 40 4.68 10.48 5.50
C GLY A 40 3.67 11.62 5.47
N GLN A 41 3.40 12.17 6.66
CA GLN A 41 2.62 13.39 6.82
C GLN A 41 3.55 14.60 6.81
N LEU A 42 3.08 15.69 6.23
CA LEU A 42 3.78 16.96 6.11
C LEU A 42 2.84 18.10 6.50
N ASP A 43 3.31 19.02 7.32
CA ASP A 43 2.59 20.24 7.67
C ASP A 43 3.30 21.43 7.00
N ALA A 44 2.54 22.35 6.42
CA ALA A 44 3.08 23.57 5.84
C ALA A 44 3.50 24.54 6.95
N ALA A 45 4.69 25.16 6.82
CA ALA A 45 5.23 26.01 7.89
C ALA A 45 4.51 27.36 8.04
N GLU A 46 3.93 27.88 6.96
CA GLU A 46 3.36 29.23 6.89
C GLU A 46 1.82 29.23 6.84
N THR A 47 1.19 28.05 6.78
CA THR A 47 -0.26 27.90 6.71
C THR A 47 -0.70 26.75 7.59
N ASP A 48 -1.97 26.69 7.97
CA ASP A 48 -2.51 25.56 8.74
C ASP A 48 -2.80 24.32 7.86
N ARG A 49 -2.16 24.21 6.68
CA ARG A 49 -2.40 23.12 5.73
C ARG A 49 -1.58 21.89 6.04
N SER A 50 -2.22 20.74 5.88
CA SER A 50 -1.64 19.43 6.10
C SER A 50 -1.67 18.62 4.80
N PHE A 51 -0.55 18.00 4.49
CA PHE A 51 -0.34 17.15 3.32
C PHE A 51 0.12 15.77 3.74
N ALA A 52 0.01 14.83 2.81
CA ALA A 52 0.75 13.57 2.89
C ALA A 52 1.31 13.22 1.52
N PHE A 53 2.28 12.32 1.52
CA PHE A 53 2.85 11.79 0.29
C PHE A 53 3.16 10.31 0.44
N LEU A 54 3.25 9.63 -0.70
CA LEU A 54 3.93 8.35 -0.82
C LEU A 54 4.75 8.32 -2.11
N THR A 55 5.75 7.46 -2.14
CA THR A 55 6.46 7.11 -3.36
C THR A 55 6.95 5.68 -3.33
N ILE A 56 6.97 5.08 -4.51
CA ILE A 56 7.50 3.74 -4.76
C ILE A 56 8.50 3.85 -5.90
N PHE A 57 9.72 3.41 -5.67
CA PHE A 57 10.62 2.98 -6.74
C PHE A 57 10.61 1.47 -6.78
N ASN A 58 10.46 0.90 -7.97
CA ASN A 58 10.35 -0.55 -8.10
C ASN A 58 11.19 -1.06 -9.24
N LYS A 59 12.17 -1.91 -8.91
CA LYS A 59 12.87 -2.75 -9.88
C LYS A 59 12.03 -4.00 -10.11
N ASN A 60 11.69 -4.30 -11.36
CA ASN A 60 11.14 -5.60 -11.73
C ASN A 60 11.87 -6.15 -12.95
N ARG A 61 12.40 -7.35 -12.77
CA ARG A 61 13.19 -8.09 -13.75
C ARG A 61 12.67 -9.53 -13.94
N PRO A 62 11.44 -9.76 -14.42
CA PRO A 62 10.92 -11.11 -14.59
C PRO A 62 11.87 -11.97 -15.44
N GLY A 63 12.32 -13.09 -14.88
CA GLY A 63 13.29 -13.98 -15.53
C GLY A 63 14.64 -13.33 -15.83
N GLY A 64 14.98 -12.23 -15.16
CA GLY A 64 16.25 -11.50 -15.24
C GLY A 64 16.50 -10.70 -16.53
N THR A 65 15.61 -10.77 -17.51
CA THR A 65 15.83 -10.20 -18.86
C THR A 65 14.79 -9.18 -19.27
N ILE A 66 13.55 -9.36 -18.82
CA ILE A 66 12.48 -8.39 -19.02
C ILE A 66 12.69 -7.25 -18.04
N VAL A 67 12.47 -6.02 -18.49
CA VAL A 67 12.48 -4.84 -17.62
C VAL A 67 11.06 -4.33 -17.54
N ALA A 68 10.56 -4.23 -16.31
CA ALA A 68 9.22 -3.72 -15.99
C ALA A 68 9.26 -2.83 -14.76
N ASP A 69 10.29 -1.98 -14.68
CA ASP A 69 10.44 -1.07 -13.54
C ASP A 69 9.37 0.00 -13.58
N PHE A 70 9.08 0.54 -12.41
CA PHE A 70 8.21 1.68 -12.34
C PHE A 70 8.60 2.61 -11.19
N TYR A 71 8.11 3.83 -11.33
CA TYR A 71 8.14 4.86 -10.31
C TYR A 71 6.73 5.37 -10.10
N THR A 72 6.32 5.49 -8.84
CA THR A 72 5.05 6.09 -8.44
C THR A 72 5.28 7.17 -7.40
N MET A 73 4.53 8.26 -7.49
CA MET A 73 4.34 9.20 -6.39
C MET A 73 2.88 9.62 -6.27
N ALA A 74 2.49 10.02 -5.07
CA ALA A 74 1.24 10.70 -4.84
C ALA A 74 1.38 11.81 -3.79
N LEU A 75 0.58 12.86 -3.96
CA LEU A 75 0.38 13.93 -2.99
C LEU A 75 -1.09 13.94 -2.57
N PHE A 76 -1.32 14.15 -1.30
CA PHE A 76 -2.65 14.20 -0.70
C PHE A 76 -2.78 15.51 0.07
N ASP A 77 -3.85 16.24 -0.17
CA ASP A 77 -4.27 17.35 0.67
C ASP A 77 -5.22 16.80 1.75
N LEU A 78 -4.78 16.84 3.01
CA LEU A 78 -5.50 16.22 4.11
C LEU A 78 -6.66 17.08 4.61
N ASP A 79 -6.74 18.34 4.18
CA ASP A 79 -7.78 19.28 4.58
C ASP A 79 -8.95 19.28 3.60
N THR A 80 -8.65 19.16 2.30
CA THR A 80 -9.67 19.16 1.24
C THR A 80 -10.07 17.75 0.78
N GLY A 81 -9.20 16.76 1.01
CA GLY A 81 -9.36 15.41 0.48
C GLY A 81 -8.99 15.27 -1.00
N ASP A 82 -8.38 16.30 -1.62
CA ASP A 82 -7.84 16.23 -2.98
C ASP A 82 -6.58 15.34 -3.02
N TYR A 83 -6.35 14.65 -4.13
CA TYR A 83 -5.12 13.88 -4.34
C TYR A 83 -4.66 13.87 -5.79
N GLY A 84 -3.35 13.85 -5.95
CA GLY A 84 -2.67 13.69 -7.22
C GLY A 84 -1.81 12.44 -7.19
N THR A 85 -1.75 11.71 -8.31
CA THR A 85 -0.89 10.54 -8.44
C THR A 85 -0.26 10.50 -9.82
N TYR A 86 0.96 9.98 -9.88
CA TYR A 86 1.72 9.78 -11.10
C TYR A 86 2.43 8.42 -11.03
N THR A 87 2.29 7.62 -12.08
CA THR A 87 3.04 6.36 -12.25
C THR A 87 3.64 6.36 -13.65
N ASP A 88 4.94 6.07 -13.73
CA ASP A 88 5.68 5.92 -14.98
C ASP A 88 6.36 4.56 -15.03
N TYR A 89 6.43 3.97 -16.23
CA TYR A 89 6.98 2.64 -16.46
C TYR A 89 8.19 2.67 -17.40
N ASP A 90 9.17 1.81 -17.09
CA ASP A 90 10.23 1.36 -17.99
C ASP A 90 9.93 -0.09 -18.38
N MET A 91 9.21 -0.27 -19.48
CA MET A 91 8.79 -1.60 -19.93
C MET A 91 8.64 -1.72 -21.46
N PRO A 92 8.67 -2.95 -22.01
CA PRO A 92 8.34 -3.20 -23.40
C PRO A 92 6.91 -2.74 -23.77
N PRO A 93 6.68 -2.32 -25.03
CA PRO A 93 7.67 -2.24 -26.10
C PRO A 93 8.56 -0.99 -26.04
N ALA A 94 8.19 0.03 -25.28
CA ALA A 94 8.84 1.35 -25.30
C ALA A 94 10.34 1.30 -24.98
N ASN A 95 10.75 0.49 -24.00
CA ASN A 95 12.17 0.37 -23.63
C ASN A 95 13.00 -0.55 -24.53
N LEU A 96 12.39 -1.15 -25.54
CA LEU A 96 13.07 -1.93 -26.58
C LEU A 96 13.26 -1.12 -27.88
N GLU A 97 12.74 0.10 -27.94
CA GLU A 97 12.91 0.97 -29.09
C GLU A 97 14.39 1.36 -29.28
N PRO A 98 14.89 1.47 -30.53
CA PRO A 98 16.27 1.87 -30.77
C PRO A 98 16.62 3.21 -30.13
N GLY A 99 17.65 3.23 -29.28
CA GLY A 99 18.09 4.43 -28.57
C GLY A 99 17.40 4.67 -27.23
N ALA A 100 16.47 3.80 -26.80
CA ALA A 100 15.92 3.85 -25.45
C ALA A 100 17.02 3.61 -24.40
N SER A 101 17.09 4.49 -23.41
CA SER A 101 17.88 4.29 -22.19
C SER A 101 17.02 3.71 -21.09
N ARG A 102 17.62 2.94 -20.18
CA ARG A 102 16.98 2.55 -18.93
C ARG A 102 16.58 3.80 -18.15
N LYS A 103 15.41 3.77 -17.53
CA LYS A 103 14.95 4.89 -16.70
C LYS A 103 15.44 4.77 -15.27
N LEU A 104 15.51 3.54 -14.73
CA LEU A 104 15.92 3.29 -13.35
C LEU A 104 17.43 3.03 -13.27
N GLU A 105 18.12 3.83 -12.45
CA GLU A 105 19.51 3.63 -12.04
C GLU A 105 19.56 3.35 -10.53
N LEU A 106 20.40 2.39 -10.14
CA LEU A 106 20.54 1.94 -8.76
C LEU A 106 22.02 1.74 -8.42
N ALA A 107 22.41 2.02 -7.18
CA ALA A 107 23.69 1.59 -6.63
C ALA A 107 23.55 0.32 -5.77
N THR A 108 24.57 -0.52 -5.84
CA THR A 108 24.78 -1.62 -4.89
C THR A 108 25.52 -1.12 -3.65
N GLY A 109 25.16 -1.62 -2.47
CA GLY A 109 25.92 -1.38 -1.25
C GLY A 109 25.51 -0.14 -0.45
N TYR A 110 24.68 0.75 -1.01
CA TYR A 110 24.06 1.89 -0.34
C TYR A 110 22.88 2.42 -1.15
N LEU A 111 22.02 3.25 -0.53
CA LEU A 111 20.88 3.84 -1.21
C LEU A 111 21.29 4.98 -2.15
N ASP A 112 21.14 4.74 -3.45
CA ASP A 112 21.31 5.73 -4.50
C ASP A 112 20.44 5.30 -5.67
N ILE A 113 19.29 5.95 -5.78
CA ILE A 113 18.26 5.61 -6.75
C ILE A 113 17.95 6.86 -7.56
N SER A 114 17.88 6.70 -8.88
CA SER A 114 17.27 7.70 -9.75
C SER A 114 16.35 7.05 -10.77
N TYR A 115 15.26 7.74 -11.12
CA TYR A 115 14.32 7.32 -12.13
C TYR A 115 14.06 8.48 -13.10
N ALA A 116 14.48 8.33 -14.36
CA ALA A 116 14.29 9.31 -15.42
C ALA A 116 12.93 9.11 -16.13
N GLY A 117 11.88 9.73 -15.58
CA GLY A 117 10.51 9.66 -16.10
C GLY A 117 10.13 10.82 -17.02
N GLY A 118 8.90 10.78 -17.55
CA GLY A 118 8.37 11.85 -18.41
C GLY A 118 8.21 13.21 -17.71
N ALA A 119 8.02 13.20 -16.39
CA ALA A 119 7.89 14.42 -15.57
C ALA A 119 9.25 14.98 -15.08
N GLY A 120 10.36 14.30 -15.36
CA GLY A 120 11.70 14.64 -14.89
C GLY A 120 12.37 13.46 -14.16
N THR A 121 13.46 13.75 -13.46
CA THR A 121 14.20 12.74 -12.68
C THR A 121 13.76 12.78 -11.22
N ALA A 122 13.22 11.66 -10.73
CA ALA A 122 13.04 11.42 -9.30
C ALA A 122 14.29 10.73 -8.73
N SER A 123 14.62 10.98 -7.46
CA SER A 123 15.80 10.40 -6.82
C SER A 123 15.64 10.23 -5.32
N TRP A 124 16.29 9.19 -4.77
CA TRP A 124 16.43 8.97 -3.33
C TRP A 124 17.87 8.51 -3.04
N THR A 125 18.63 9.36 -2.34
CA THR A 125 20.08 9.18 -2.19
C THR A 125 20.53 9.36 -0.73
N THR A 126 21.43 8.50 -0.25
CA THR A 126 22.11 8.69 1.04
C THR A 126 23.01 9.93 1.01
N CYS A 127 22.85 10.79 2.01
CA CYS A 127 23.67 11.97 2.23
C CYS A 127 25.11 11.58 2.58
N ARG A 128 26.04 12.49 2.30
CA ARG A 128 27.47 12.32 2.65
C ARG A 128 27.93 13.42 3.59
N ASN A 129 28.89 13.09 4.45
CA ASN A 129 29.58 14.06 5.30
C ASN A 129 30.63 14.86 4.49
N GLY A 130 31.31 15.81 5.14
CA GLY A 130 32.32 16.66 4.49
C GLY A 130 33.52 15.92 3.90
N ASP A 131 33.79 14.69 4.36
CA ASP A 131 34.86 13.82 3.90
C ASP A 131 34.38 12.81 2.83
N GLY A 132 33.12 12.88 2.42
CA GLY A 132 32.50 12.00 1.41
C GLY A 132 31.99 10.66 1.95
N GLY A 133 32.13 10.39 3.26
CA GLY A 133 31.58 9.22 3.93
C GLY A 133 30.05 9.28 4.02
N LEU A 134 29.38 8.12 3.94
CA LEU A 134 27.92 8.04 4.05
C LEU A 134 27.44 8.48 5.44
N LEU A 135 26.36 9.26 5.48
CA LEU A 135 25.64 9.59 6.70
C LEU A 135 24.53 8.55 6.91
N PRO A 136 24.58 7.74 7.99
CA PRO A 136 23.64 6.66 8.16
C PRO A 136 22.18 7.11 8.15
N TYR A 137 21.40 6.46 7.28
CA TYR A 137 19.96 6.63 7.08
C TYR A 137 19.51 8.07 6.80
N THR A 138 20.44 8.96 6.44
CA THR A 138 20.13 10.36 6.18
C THR A 138 20.02 10.55 4.69
N TYR A 139 18.90 11.07 4.19
CA TYR A 139 18.60 11.05 2.77
C TYR A 139 18.27 12.43 2.20
N ARG A 140 18.54 12.58 0.90
CA ARG A 140 17.84 13.53 0.03
C ARG A 140 16.83 12.75 -0.81
N VAL A 141 15.60 13.24 -0.84
CA VAL A 141 14.50 12.70 -1.65
C VAL A 141 14.01 13.81 -2.55
N SER A 142 13.95 13.56 -3.86
CA SER A 142 13.40 14.48 -4.85
C SER A 142 12.41 13.70 -5.72
N LEU A 143 11.15 14.08 -5.68
CA LEU A 143 10.04 13.41 -6.35
C LEU A 143 9.43 14.37 -7.36
N VAL A 144 9.06 13.86 -8.52
CA VAL A 144 8.47 14.65 -9.62
C VAL A 144 7.40 13.85 -10.34
N GLY A 145 6.31 14.51 -10.71
CA GLY A 145 5.18 13.88 -11.37
C GLY A 145 4.21 14.89 -11.97
N GLU A 146 3.17 14.38 -12.60
CA GLU A 146 2.04 15.15 -13.08
C GLU A 146 0.76 14.39 -12.69
N ASP A 147 -0.18 15.07 -12.04
CA ASP A 147 -1.42 14.41 -11.62
C ASP A 147 -2.40 14.20 -12.78
N HIS A 148 -3.51 13.51 -12.51
CA HIS A 148 -4.54 13.20 -13.51
C HIS A 148 -5.23 14.43 -14.14
N SER A 149 -5.03 15.62 -13.56
CA SER A 149 -5.53 16.90 -14.05
C SER A 149 -4.44 17.73 -14.76
N GLY A 150 -3.23 17.19 -14.93
CA GLY A 150 -2.11 17.88 -15.55
C GLY A 150 -1.35 18.82 -14.62
N ARG A 151 -1.63 18.83 -13.31
CA ARG A 151 -0.89 19.68 -12.37
C ARG A 151 0.45 19.03 -12.08
N ARG A 152 1.52 19.79 -12.24
CA ARG A 152 2.87 19.37 -11.85
C ARG A 152 2.92 19.11 -10.36
N MET A 153 3.56 18.01 -9.97
CA MET A 153 3.84 17.65 -8.59
C MET A 153 5.35 17.59 -8.39
N ARG A 154 5.84 18.16 -7.31
CA ARG A 154 7.24 18.07 -6.90
C ARG A 154 7.35 18.05 -5.38
N LEU A 155 8.21 17.19 -4.86
CA LEU A 155 8.51 17.14 -3.44
C LEU A 155 10.00 16.92 -3.24
N ASP A 156 10.68 17.91 -2.65
CA ASP A 156 12.08 17.82 -2.27
C ASP A 156 12.18 17.78 -0.75
N LEU A 157 12.76 16.72 -0.18
CA LEU A 157 12.89 16.52 1.26
C LEU A 157 14.32 16.17 1.69
N ALA A 158 14.72 16.73 2.81
CA ALA A 158 15.73 16.18 3.69
C ALA A 158 15.05 15.22 4.67
N VAL A 159 15.50 13.97 4.74
CA VAL A 159 14.87 12.93 5.58
C VAL A 159 15.90 12.34 6.53
N THR A 160 15.55 12.19 7.80
CA THR A 160 16.37 11.50 8.81
C THR A 160 15.46 10.72 9.77
N PRO A 161 15.58 9.39 9.86
CA PRO A 161 14.81 8.61 10.79
C PRO A 161 15.28 8.84 12.22
N THR A 162 14.32 8.79 13.14
CA THR A 162 14.56 8.88 14.58
C THR A 162 14.65 7.50 15.23
N ARG A 163 14.26 6.44 14.51
CA ARG A 163 14.26 5.04 14.98
C ARG A 163 15.16 4.14 14.14
N ALA A 164 15.63 3.07 14.78
CA ALA A 164 16.37 2.01 14.09
C ALA A 164 15.47 1.30 13.07
N PRO A 165 16.03 0.72 12.00
CA PRO A 165 15.28 -0.21 11.17
C PRO A 165 14.81 -1.40 12.01
N THR A 166 13.68 -1.98 11.64
CA THR A 166 13.00 -3.09 12.32
C THR A 166 12.74 -4.19 11.31
N PRO A 167 13.15 -5.45 11.57
CA PRO A 167 12.87 -6.54 10.65
C PRO A 167 11.37 -6.83 10.69
N VAL A 168 10.74 -6.97 9.53
CA VAL A 168 9.33 -7.37 9.48
C VAL A 168 9.18 -8.76 10.13
N GLY A 169 8.15 -8.89 10.96
CA GLY A 169 7.92 -10.07 11.78
C GLY A 169 8.83 -10.17 13.00
N ALA A 170 9.51 -9.07 13.38
CA ALA A 170 10.37 -8.97 14.55
C ALA A 170 11.37 -10.15 14.66
N SER A 171 11.62 -10.67 15.86
CA SER A 171 12.47 -11.84 16.06
C SER A 171 11.84 -13.17 15.62
N THR A 172 10.52 -13.19 15.36
CA THR A 172 9.81 -14.39 14.90
C THR A 172 10.24 -14.78 13.49
N TYR A 173 10.30 -13.79 12.60
CA TYR A 173 10.66 -13.99 11.18
C TYR A 173 12.02 -13.39 10.81
N ASN A 174 12.57 -12.50 11.64
CA ASN A 174 13.84 -11.81 11.40
C ASN A 174 13.91 -11.16 10.01
N GLY A 175 12.78 -10.61 9.53
CA GLY A 175 12.73 -9.92 8.25
C GLY A 175 12.74 -10.85 7.04
N LYS A 176 12.75 -12.17 7.23
CA LYS A 176 12.66 -13.17 6.16
C LYS A 176 11.30 -13.84 6.20
N ILE A 177 10.48 -13.52 5.20
CA ILE A 177 9.02 -13.74 5.20
C ILE A 177 8.58 -14.48 3.94
N VAL A 178 7.32 -14.95 3.95
CA VAL A 178 6.65 -15.48 2.76
C VAL A 178 5.68 -14.42 2.25
N CYS A 179 5.97 -13.85 1.07
CA CYS A 179 5.16 -12.79 0.49
C CYS A 179 4.77 -13.13 -0.95
N PHE A 180 3.51 -12.92 -1.33
CA PHE A 180 2.94 -13.27 -2.63
C PHE A 180 3.19 -14.74 -3.05
N GLY A 181 3.21 -15.65 -2.08
CA GLY A 181 3.50 -17.07 -2.31
C GLY A 181 4.98 -17.38 -2.61
N GLN A 182 5.89 -16.44 -2.32
CA GLN A 182 7.32 -16.58 -2.49
C GLN A 182 8.00 -16.66 -1.13
N ASP A 183 8.65 -17.79 -0.86
CA ASP A 183 9.64 -17.90 0.22
C ASP A 183 10.85 -17.00 -0.05
N ASP A 184 11.71 -16.84 0.96
CA ASP A 184 12.95 -16.07 0.86
C ASP A 184 12.75 -14.60 0.42
N THR A 185 11.56 -14.04 0.66
CA THR A 185 11.34 -12.59 0.55
C THR A 185 11.89 -11.93 1.80
N TYR A 186 12.64 -10.84 1.62
CA TYR A 186 13.17 -10.07 2.73
C TYR A 186 12.46 -8.74 2.88
N SER A 187 12.29 -8.31 4.12
CA SER A 187 11.70 -7.02 4.43
C SER A 187 12.15 -6.45 5.78
N TYR A 188 12.36 -5.14 5.79
CA TYR A 188 12.46 -4.35 7.00
C TYR A 188 11.73 -3.03 6.79
N PHE A 189 11.42 -2.37 7.90
CA PHE A 189 10.87 -1.04 7.89
C PHE A 189 11.60 -0.10 8.85
N GLN A 190 11.45 1.20 8.65
CA GLN A 190 11.98 2.22 9.54
C GLN A 190 10.97 3.34 9.71
N THR A 191 10.82 3.86 10.93
CA THR A 191 9.80 4.87 11.24
C THR A 191 10.38 6.09 11.95
N GLY A 192 9.51 7.07 12.21
CA GLY A 192 9.86 8.33 12.84
C GLY A 192 10.71 9.19 11.92
N MET A 193 10.26 9.43 10.70
CA MET A 193 10.97 10.23 9.70
C MET A 193 10.86 11.71 10.03
N ALA A 194 11.96 12.32 10.46
CA ALA A 194 12.08 13.78 10.49
C ALA A 194 12.33 14.27 9.06
N MET A 195 11.43 15.11 8.57
CA MET A 195 11.37 15.56 7.18
C MET A 195 11.26 17.08 7.14
N THR A 196 12.03 17.70 6.25
CA THR A 196 11.90 19.13 5.95
C THR A 196 12.18 19.38 4.47
N GLY A 197 11.48 20.32 3.86
CA GLY A 197 11.75 20.68 2.48
C GLY A 197 10.64 21.48 1.81
N THR A 198 10.42 21.23 0.53
CA THR A 198 9.48 22.01 -0.30
C THR A 198 8.55 21.08 -1.07
N LEU A 199 7.26 21.38 -0.99
CA LEU A 199 6.20 20.77 -1.78
C LEU A 199 5.71 21.77 -2.82
N CYS A 200 5.63 21.35 -4.08
CA CYS A 200 4.95 22.09 -5.14
C CYS A 200 3.85 21.24 -5.76
N TRP A 201 2.65 21.79 -5.89
CA TRP A 201 1.54 21.12 -6.58
C TRP A 201 0.71 22.14 -7.37
N GLY A 202 0.82 22.07 -8.69
CA GLY A 202 0.31 23.11 -9.58
C GLY A 202 1.04 24.43 -9.36
N GLU A 203 0.29 25.48 -9.00
CA GLU A 203 0.82 26.81 -8.67
C GLU A 203 1.18 26.96 -7.18
N GLU A 204 0.78 26.00 -6.35
CA GLU A 204 1.01 26.05 -4.91
C GLU A 204 2.43 25.60 -4.57
N ILE A 205 3.08 26.35 -3.67
CA ILE A 205 4.43 26.05 -3.17
C ILE A 205 4.41 26.25 -1.66
N HIS A 206 4.82 25.23 -0.92
CA HIS A 206 4.85 25.22 0.54
C HIS A 206 6.22 24.79 1.05
N GLN A 207 6.77 25.52 2.02
CA GLN A 207 7.79 24.96 2.90
C GLN A 207 7.09 24.00 3.86
N VAL A 208 7.59 22.77 3.93
CA VAL A 208 6.93 21.68 4.67
C VAL A 208 7.87 21.02 5.65
N SER A 209 7.30 20.50 6.72
CA SER A 209 8.01 19.66 7.69
C SER A 209 7.12 18.54 8.21
N GLY A 210 7.70 17.43 8.64
CA GLY A 210 6.96 16.31 9.21
C GLY A 210 7.84 15.47 10.11
N ASN A 211 7.23 14.77 11.06
CA ASN A 211 7.93 13.87 11.99
C ASN A 211 7.35 12.45 12.01
N SER A 212 6.28 12.21 11.26
CA SER A 212 5.66 10.91 11.06
C SER A 212 5.89 10.47 9.62
N GLY A 213 6.37 9.24 9.48
CA GLY A 213 6.63 8.65 8.19
C GLY A 213 7.21 7.25 8.34
N HIS A 214 7.22 6.56 7.22
CA HIS A 214 7.55 5.16 7.13
C HIS A 214 8.41 4.92 5.89
N VAL A 215 9.48 4.16 6.05
CA VAL A 215 10.23 3.55 4.96
C VAL A 215 9.96 2.06 5.03
N ASP A 216 9.52 1.49 3.92
CA ASP A 216 9.40 0.03 3.73
C ASP A 216 10.38 -0.40 2.65
N ARG A 217 11.08 -1.51 2.91
CA ARG A 217 11.99 -2.15 1.97
C ARG A 217 11.60 -3.61 1.83
N GLN A 218 11.49 -4.05 0.58
CA GLN A 218 11.18 -5.43 0.24
C GLN A 218 11.94 -5.86 -1.01
N TRP A 219 12.52 -7.06 -1.00
CA TRP A 219 13.09 -7.67 -2.19
C TRP A 219 12.74 -9.15 -2.28
N PHE A 220 12.51 -9.59 -3.51
CA PHE A 220 11.91 -10.87 -3.84
C PHE A 220 12.79 -11.66 -4.81
N PRO A 221 12.91 -12.98 -4.60
CA PRO A 221 13.67 -13.83 -5.50
C PRO A 221 13.04 -13.93 -6.89
N LYS A 222 11.72 -13.73 -7.00
CA LYS A 222 10.98 -13.66 -8.27
C LYS A 222 10.17 -12.38 -8.36
N TYR A 223 9.77 -12.05 -9.58
CA TYR A 223 8.88 -10.92 -9.84
C TYR A 223 7.70 -10.86 -8.85
N ALA A 224 7.56 -9.77 -8.10
CA ALA A 224 6.53 -9.62 -7.08
C ALA A 224 5.09 -9.72 -7.66
N GLY A 225 4.88 -9.22 -8.87
CA GLY A 225 3.57 -9.19 -9.53
C GLY A 225 3.17 -10.49 -10.25
N GLY A 226 3.62 -11.65 -9.79
CA GLY A 226 3.13 -12.95 -10.30
C GLY A 226 4.15 -14.09 -10.34
N GLY A 227 5.40 -13.84 -9.93
CA GLY A 227 6.45 -14.85 -9.89
C GLY A 227 6.11 -16.05 -8.98
N GLY A 228 5.39 -15.81 -7.89
CA GLY A 228 4.87 -16.86 -6.99
C GLY A 228 3.58 -17.53 -7.45
N THR A 229 3.00 -17.12 -8.60
CA THR A 229 1.65 -17.51 -9.04
C THR A 229 1.59 -17.93 -10.50
N ALA A 230 2.69 -18.47 -11.04
CA ALA A 230 2.81 -18.86 -12.44
C ALA A 230 2.48 -17.72 -13.44
N GLY A 231 2.70 -16.47 -13.02
CA GLY A 231 2.54 -15.28 -13.85
C GLY A 231 1.17 -14.60 -13.77
N ASP A 232 0.22 -15.09 -12.95
CA ASP A 232 -1.04 -14.38 -12.73
C ASP A 232 -0.88 -13.29 -11.64
N PRO A 233 -0.87 -11.98 -12.01
CA PRO A 233 -0.71 -10.90 -11.05
C PRO A 233 -1.90 -10.76 -10.08
N ARG A 234 -3.06 -11.37 -10.39
CA ARG A 234 -4.28 -11.29 -9.57
C ARG A 234 -4.57 -12.56 -8.78
N ALA A 235 -3.71 -13.59 -8.86
CA ALA A 235 -3.86 -14.81 -8.06
C ALA A 235 -3.60 -14.58 -6.56
N ARG A 236 -2.83 -13.54 -6.22
CA ARG A 236 -2.65 -13.05 -4.85
C ARG A 236 -3.06 -11.59 -4.77
N SER A 237 -3.50 -11.19 -3.59
CA SER A 237 -3.66 -9.78 -3.22
C SER A 237 -3.21 -9.59 -1.78
N HIS A 238 -3.09 -8.34 -1.38
CA HIS A 238 -2.62 -7.97 -0.06
C HIS A 238 -3.28 -6.70 0.44
N GLU A 239 -3.16 -6.53 1.75
CA GLU A 239 -3.32 -5.25 2.42
C GLU A 239 -2.07 -5.00 3.25
N TRP A 240 -1.55 -3.77 3.22
CA TRP A 240 -0.43 -3.34 4.03
C TRP A 240 -0.78 -2.02 4.72
N ARG A 241 -0.39 -1.87 5.98
CA ARG A 241 -0.71 -0.68 6.76
C ARG A 241 0.48 -0.24 7.57
N THR A 242 0.85 1.02 7.40
CA THR A 242 1.85 1.70 8.22
C THR A 242 1.10 2.66 9.15
N ILE A 243 1.19 2.46 10.46
CA ILE A 243 0.37 3.18 11.45
C ILE A 243 1.30 3.84 12.46
N ASN A 244 1.22 5.16 12.59
CA ASN A 244 1.98 5.96 13.56
C ASN A 244 1.04 6.50 14.65
N PHE A 245 1.08 5.90 15.85
CA PHE A 245 0.25 6.36 16.97
C PHE A 245 0.84 7.58 17.68
N ASP A 246 -0.05 8.38 18.26
CA ASP A 246 0.26 9.56 19.08
C ASP A 246 1.06 9.24 20.35
N ASN A 247 0.95 8.03 20.88
CA ASN A 247 1.76 7.55 22.00
C ASN A 247 3.18 7.12 21.59
N GLY A 248 3.51 7.24 20.31
CA GLY A 248 4.80 6.89 19.74
C GLY A 248 4.98 5.43 19.40
N VAL A 249 4.00 4.53 19.58
CA VAL A 249 4.10 3.18 19.01
C VAL A 249 3.81 3.27 17.51
N ASP A 250 4.62 2.59 16.69
CA ASP A 250 4.37 2.45 15.26
C ASP A 250 4.11 0.99 14.91
N LEU A 251 3.27 0.74 13.91
CA LEU A 251 2.97 -0.60 13.39
C LEU A 251 3.25 -0.69 11.89
N SER A 252 3.74 -1.85 11.47
CA SER A 252 3.63 -2.34 10.10
C SER A 252 2.77 -3.60 10.12
N MET A 253 1.61 -3.59 9.44
CA MET A 253 0.64 -4.68 9.44
C MET A 253 0.37 -5.16 8.02
N TRP A 254 0.30 -6.47 7.82
CA TRP A 254 0.12 -7.07 6.51
C TRP A 254 -0.92 -8.19 6.56
N ARG A 255 -1.69 -8.31 5.47
CA ARG A 255 -2.61 -9.42 5.19
C ARG A 255 -2.42 -9.84 3.75
N GLN A 256 -2.50 -11.14 3.49
CA GLN A 256 -2.34 -11.70 2.15
C GLN A 256 -3.47 -12.67 1.84
N PHE A 257 -3.95 -12.67 0.60
CA PHE A 257 -5.12 -13.45 0.19
C PHE A 257 -4.82 -14.32 -1.02
N ASP A 258 -5.30 -15.56 -0.97
CA ASP A 258 -5.43 -16.44 -2.13
C ASP A 258 -6.68 -16.12 -2.90
N ARG A 259 -6.53 -15.38 -4.00
CA ARG A 259 -7.66 -15.02 -4.83
C ARG A 259 -8.15 -16.17 -5.69
N THR A 260 -7.38 -17.24 -5.84
CA THR A 260 -7.78 -18.44 -6.59
C THR A 260 -8.60 -19.40 -5.73
N ASN A 261 -8.51 -19.26 -4.41
CA ASN A 261 -9.22 -20.07 -3.43
C ASN A 261 -10.09 -19.19 -2.52
N GLY A 262 -11.08 -18.50 -3.11
CA GLY A 262 -12.11 -17.81 -2.34
C GLY A 262 -11.62 -16.66 -1.44
N ASN A 263 -10.55 -15.96 -1.84
CA ASN A 263 -9.90 -14.90 -1.04
C ASN A 263 -9.46 -15.40 0.35
N VAL A 264 -9.06 -16.67 0.47
CA VAL A 264 -8.60 -17.24 1.75
C VAL A 264 -7.33 -16.54 2.22
N LEU A 265 -7.31 -16.12 3.48
CA LEU A 265 -6.15 -15.52 4.12
C LEU A 265 -4.97 -16.50 4.12
N GLN A 266 -3.79 -16.01 3.76
CA GLN A 266 -2.57 -16.80 3.68
C GLN A 266 -1.76 -16.74 4.99
N PRO A 267 -0.95 -17.78 5.28
CA PRO A 267 0.09 -17.72 6.31
C PRO A 267 1.02 -16.52 6.13
N PHE A 268 1.65 -16.07 7.21
CA PHE A 268 2.29 -14.75 7.29
C PHE A 268 1.27 -13.62 7.05
N THR A 269 0.37 -13.49 8.02
CA THR A 269 -0.56 -12.36 8.20
C THR A 269 -0.42 -11.89 9.64
N GLY A 270 -0.16 -10.62 9.86
CA GLY A 270 0.17 -10.15 11.19
C GLY A 270 0.58 -8.69 11.25
N VAL A 271 1.16 -8.31 12.39
CA VAL A 271 1.63 -6.97 12.68
C VAL A 271 2.97 -7.01 13.40
N THR A 272 3.86 -6.08 13.05
CA THR A 272 5.12 -5.83 13.74
C THR A 272 5.09 -4.46 14.39
N THR A 273 5.46 -4.40 15.68
CA THR A 273 5.54 -3.15 16.43
C THR A 273 6.94 -2.53 16.35
N SER A 274 7.00 -1.20 16.40
CA SER A 274 8.21 -0.42 16.64
C SER A 274 7.95 0.57 17.77
N TYR A 275 8.80 0.56 18.78
CA TYR A 275 8.64 1.36 19.99
C TYR A 275 9.55 2.58 19.99
N PRO A 276 9.14 3.68 20.66
CA PRO A 276 9.98 4.87 20.77
C PRO A 276 11.14 4.67 21.74
N ASP A 277 10.99 3.80 22.74
CA ASP A 277 12.07 3.40 23.64
C ASP A 277 12.95 2.32 22.97
N PRO A 278 14.23 2.62 22.68
CA PRO A 278 15.13 1.67 22.03
C PRO A 278 15.48 0.45 22.91
N ALA A 279 15.16 0.48 24.21
CA ALA A 279 15.30 -0.69 25.08
C ALA A 279 14.15 -1.71 24.91
N THR A 280 13.02 -1.28 24.34
CA THR A 280 11.87 -2.15 24.09
C THR A 280 11.99 -2.82 22.72
N SER A 281 12.04 -4.15 22.71
CA SER A 281 12.17 -4.91 21.46
C SER A 281 10.86 -4.92 20.65
N PRO A 282 10.93 -4.85 19.31
CA PRO A 282 9.81 -5.13 18.42
C PRO A 282 9.11 -6.45 18.74
N GLN A 283 7.79 -6.49 18.55
CA GLN A 283 6.96 -7.67 18.73
C GLN A 283 6.26 -8.02 17.41
N CYS A 284 6.06 -9.30 17.17
CA CYS A 284 5.20 -9.81 16.09
C CYS A 284 3.95 -10.41 16.71
N ALA A 285 2.78 -10.03 16.22
CA ALA A 285 1.50 -10.62 16.59
C ALA A 285 0.74 -11.05 15.32
N GLU A 286 0.14 -12.23 15.34
CA GLU A 286 -0.53 -12.85 14.19
C GLU A 286 -2.02 -13.14 14.48
N ASP A 287 -2.49 -12.82 15.69
CA ASP A 287 -3.89 -12.87 16.10
C ASP A 287 -4.64 -11.56 15.73
N ILE A 288 -4.38 -11.05 14.53
CA ILE A 288 -5.03 -9.86 14.00
C ILE A 288 -6.37 -10.22 13.33
N GLU A 289 -7.40 -9.43 13.60
CA GLU A 289 -8.66 -9.49 12.86
C GLU A 289 -8.95 -8.12 12.25
N VAL A 290 -9.44 -8.12 11.01
CA VAL A 290 -9.84 -6.92 10.29
C VAL A 290 -11.25 -7.10 9.79
N THR A 291 -12.17 -6.30 10.32
CA THR A 291 -13.58 -6.32 9.94
C THR A 291 -13.88 -5.10 9.08
N ILE A 292 -14.22 -5.34 7.82
CA ILE A 292 -14.56 -4.28 6.86
C ILE A 292 -16.00 -3.81 7.13
N SER A 293 -16.20 -2.50 7.20
CA SER A 293 -17.51 -1.87 7.40
C SER A 293 -17.99 -1.06 6.20
N SER A 294 -17.11 -0.73 5.25
CA SER A 294 -17.50 -0.15 3.97
C SER A 294 -16.54 -0.53 2.84
N TYR A 295 -17.03 -0.37 1.61
CA TYR A 295 -16.27 -0.53 0.39
C TYR A 295 -16.37 0.74 -0.44
N VAL A 296 -15.35 1.00 -1.24
CA VAL A 296 -15.34 2.10 -2.20
C VAL A 296 -15.15 1.55 -3.61
N ARG A 297 -15.92 2.08 -4.57
CA ARG A 297 -15.80 1.69 -5.98
C ARG A 297 -14.51 2.27 -6.57
N TRP A 298 -13.84 1.49 -7.41
CA TRP A 298 -12.64 1.94 -8.13
C TRP A 298 -12.91 3.20 -8.97
N PRO A 299 -12.04 4.22 -8.92
CA PRO A 299 -12.18 5.42 -9.73
C PRO A 299 -11.67 5.16 -11.16
N GLU A 300 -12.54 5.30 -12.16
CA GLU A 300 -12.17 5.08 -13.56
C GLU A 300 -11.25 6.17 -14.15
N THR A 301 -10.93 7.21 -13.37
CA THR A 301 -9.92 8.23 -13.70
C THR A 301 -8.50 7.65 -13.68
N VAL A 302 -8.28 6.56 -12.95
CA VAL A 302 -7.00 5.85 -12.87
C VAL A 302 -7.15 4.47 -13.50
N ARG A 303 -6.24 4.14 -14.43
CA ARG A 303 -6.24 2.86 -15.13
C ARG A 303 -5.05 2.01 -14.67
N PRO A 304 -5.28 0.78 -14.18
CA PRO A 304 -4.20 -0.19 -14.02
C PRO A 304 -3.53 -0.51 -15.36
N LEU A 305 -2.26 -0.93 -15.32
CA LEU A 305 -1.53 -1.33 -16.52
C LEU A 305 -2.15 -2.58 -17.16
N VAL A 306 -2.45 -3.61 -16.36
CA VAL A 306 -3.11 -4.83 -16.82
C VAL A 306 -4.61 -4.60 -16.82
N ARG A 307 -5.23 -4.81 -17.97
CA ARG A 307 -6.67 -4.66 -18.17
C ARG A 307 -7.46 -5.34 -17.02
N PRO A 308 -8.37 -4.62 -16.36
CA PRO A 308 -9.24 -5.21 -15.35
C PRO A 308 -10.11 -6.33 -15.89
N LEU A 309 -10.39 -7.33 -15.06
CA LEU A 309 -11.25 -8.47 -15.43
C LEU A 309 -12.74 -8.12 -15.46
N ALA A 310 -13.14 -7.07 -14.75
CA ALA A 310 -14.52 -6.60 -14.69
C ALA A 310 -14.56 -5.06 -14.63
N PRO A 311 -15.62 -4.43 -15.14
CA PRO A 311 -15.80 -2.98 -15.05
C PRO A 311 -16.09 -2.51 -13.61
N ALA A 312 -16.91 -3.26 -12.87
CA ALA A 312 -17.24 -2.98 -11.48
C ALA A 312 -16.21 -3.61 -10.55
N ARG A 313 -15.57 -2.80 -9.71
CA ARG A 313 -14.50 -3.21 -8.80
C ARG A 313 -14.62 -2.40 -7.52
N TYR A 314 -14.57 -3.09 -6.37
CA TYR A 314 -14.72 -2.48 -5.07
C TYR A 314 -13.52 -2.82 -4.18
N MET A 315 -13.02 -1.83 -3.46
CA MET A 315 -11.89 -1.97 -2.55
C MET A 315 -12.37 -1.80 -1.10
N PRO A 316 -11.83 -2.57 -0.14
CA PRO A 316 -12.07 -2.32 1.28
C PRO A 316 -11.77 -0.87 1.66
N ASP A 317 -12.65 -0.24 2.44
CA ASP A 317 -12.56 1.20 2.72
C ASP A 317 -12.49 1.51 4.22
N ARG A 318 -13.59 1.45 4.96
CA ARG A 318 -13.58 1.59 6.43
C ARG A 318 -13.49 0.23 7.08
N HIS A 319 -12.78 0.15 8.21
CA HIS A 319 -12.60 -1.11 8.92
C HIS A 319 -12.28 -0.91 10.40
N ARG A 320 -12.46 -1.98 11.17
CA ARG A 320 -11.97 -2.13 12.54
C ARG A 320 -10.86 -3.17 12.58
N ILE A 321 -9.81 -2.90 13.34
CA ILE A 321 -8.69 -3.83 13.58
C ILE A 321 -8.68 -4.19 15.05
N THR A 322 -8.63 -5.48 15.36
CA THR A 322 -8.41 -5.98 16.72
C THR A 322 -7.19 -6.90 16.75
N CYS A 323 -6.46 -6.88 17.87
CA CYS A 323 -5.37 -7.83 18.14
C CYS A 323 -5.26 -8.02 19.66
N PRO A 324 -5.73 -9.16 20.20
CA PRO A 324 -5.68 -9.45 21.63
C PRO A 324 -4.26 -9.37 22.21
N THR A 325 -3.26 -9.90 21.51
CA THR A 325 -1.85 -9.88 21.95
C THR A 325 -1.34 -8.46 22.21
N LEU A 326 -1.73 -7.49 21.39
CA LEU A 326 -1.32 -6.09 21.56
C LEU A 326 -2.31 -5.27 22.42
N GLY A 327 -3.45 -5.85 22.80
CA GLY A 327 -4.58 -5.09 23.35
C GLY A 327 -5.03 -3.97 22.40
N LEU A 328 -5.00 -4.25 21.09
CA LEU A 328 -5.34 -3.31 20.03
C LEU A 328 -6.82 -3.44 19.67
N ASP A 329 -7.49 -2.31 19.57
CA ASP A 329 -8.87 -2.20 19.06
C ASP A 329 -9.07 -0.80 18.48
N ILE A 330 -8.98 -0.67 17.16
CA ILE A 330 -9.00 0.63 16.46
C ILE A 330 -9.94 0.62 15.27
N VAL A 331 -10.57 1.76 14.99
CA VAL A 331 -11.36 2.00 13.78
C VAL A 331 -10.59 2.93 12.87
N GLY A 332 -10.48 2.54 11.59
CA GLY A 332 -9.80 3.28 10.54
C GLY A 332 -10.76 3.91 9.55
N GLU A 333 -10.50 5.17 9.22
CA GLU A 333 -11.26 5.91 8.20
C GLU A 333 -10.30 6.53 7.18
N PRO A 334 -10.62 6.47 5.87
CA PRO A 334 -9.84 7.14 4.85
C PRO A 334 -9.95 8.67 5.01
N VAL A 335 -8.84 9.37 4.77
CA VAL A 335 -8.84 10.85 4.68
C VAL A 335 -9.19 11.30 3.27
N VAL A 336 -8.80 10.51 2.27
CA VAL A 336 -9.05 10.77 0.84
C VAL A 336 -9.89 9.64 0.26
N PRO A 337 -10.95 9.94 -0.53
CA PRO A 337 -11.78 8.92 -1.13
C PRO A 337 -11.07 8.21 -2.29
N ALA A 338 -11.04 6.88 -2.25
CA ALA A 338 -10.56 6.02 -3.33
C ALA A 338 -9.20 6.43 -3.96
N PRO A 339 -8.11 6.53 -3.18
CA PRO A 339 -6.81 6.94 -3.69
C PRO A 339 -6.16 5.82 -4.51
N ALA A 340 -6.47 5.77 -5.80
CA ALA A 340 -5.99 4.74 -6.72
C ALA A 340 -4.68 5.14 -7.38
N HIS A 341 -3.84 4.15 -7.68
CA HIS A 341 -2.56 4.34 -8.36
C HIS A 341 -2.47 3.51 -9.63
N GLY A 342 -1.71 4.01 -10.62
CA GLY A 342 -1.57 3.39 -11.94
C GLY A 342 -0.66 2.16 -11.94
N LEU A 343 -0.69 1.34 -10.89
CA LEU A 343 0.13 0.13 -10.73
C LEU A 343 -0.35 -1.04 -11.63
N PRO A 344 0.38 -2.18 -11.68
CA PRO A 344 0.06 -3.25 -12.61
C PRO A 344 -1.38 -3.77 -12.54
N ILE A 345 -1.94 -3.86 -11.33
CA ILE A 345 -3.32 -4.28 -11.06
C ILE A 345 -4.04 -3.18 -10.26
N GLU A 346 -5.29 -3.43 -9.90
CA GLU A 346 -6.04 -2.57 -9.00
C GLU A 346 -5.27 -2.41 -7.67
N TYR A 347 -4.81 -1.19 -7.42
CA TYR A 347 -4.05 -0.83 -6.24
C TYR A 347 -4.54 0.52 -5.72
N MET A 348 -4.93 0.55 -4.44
CA MET A 348 -5.21 1.79 -3.74
C MET A 348 -4.33 1.92 -2.53
N GLU A 349 -3.81 3.11 -2.30
CA GLU A 349 -3.08 3.44 -1.10
C GLU A 349 -3.28 4.90 -0.74
N GLY A 350 -3.51 5.19 0.54
CA GLY A 350 -3.63 6.57 0.95
C GLY A 350 -3.77 6.78 2.44
N PRO A 351 -3.88 8.05 2.86
CA PRO A 351 -3.87 8.44 4.25
C PRO A 351 -5.13 7.97 4.99
N TYR A 352 -4.92 7.47 6.21
CA TYR A 352 -5.95 7.02 7.14
C TYR A 352 -5.80 7.71 8.50
N ARG A 353 -6.93 7.90 9.17
CA ARG A 353 -6.97 8.22 10.59
C ARG A 353 -7.49 7.01 11.35
N TYR A 354 -6.80 6.69 12.45
CA TYR A 354 -7.24 5.67 13.39
C TYR A 354 -7.56 6.28 14.75
N ARG A 355 -8.54 5.68 15.43
CA ARG A 355 -8.85 5.95 16.83
C ARG A 355 -9.27 4.67 17.54
N GLY A 356 -8.93 4.55 18.82
CA GLY A 356 -9.34 3.42 19.64
C GLY A 356 -8.39 3.18 20.80
N MET A 357 -8.04 1.92 21.03
CA MET A 357 -7.24 1.47 22.17
C MET A 357 -6.00 0.71 21.70
N LEU A 358 -4.89 0.88 22.42
CA LEU A 358 -3.67 0.07 22.33
C LEU A 358 -3.13 -0.16 23.74
N GLY A 359 -2.91 -1.41 24.13
CA GLY A 359 -2.43 -1.75 25.49
C GLY A 359 -3.32 -1.19 26.61
N GLY A 360 -4.63 -1.08 26.36
CA GLY A 360 -5.59 -0.50 27.31
C GLY A 360 -5.54 1.03 27.45
N GLN A 361 -4.77 1.74 26.61
CA GLN A 361 -4.76 3.20 26.55
C GLN A 361 -5.45 3.73 25.29
N PRO A 362 -6.21 4.84 25.37
CA PRO A 362 -6.72 5.51 24.18
C PRO A 362 -5.59 5.99 23.29
N VAL A 363 -5.74 5.81 21.98
CA VAL A 363 -4.78 6.24 20.96
C VAL A 363 -5.49 6.82 19.75
N THR A 364 -4.81 7.76 19.09
CA THR A 364 -5.09 8.17 17.72
C THR A 364 -3.88 7.92 16.84
N ALA A 365 -4.08 7.77 15.54
CA ALA A 365 -2.99 7.51 14.61
C ALA A 365 -3.20 8.20 13.26
N PHE A 366 -2.09 8.54 12.63
CA PHE A 366 -2.01 8.77 11.18
C PHE A 366 -1.36 7.55 10.54
N ALA A 367 -1.81 7.19 9.33
CA ALA A 367 -1.41 5.95 8.71
C ALA A 367 -1.52 6.02 7.18
N PHE A 368 -0.90 5.06 6.51
CA PHE A 368 -1.24 4.67 5.14
C PHE A 368 -1.87 3.27 5.13
N ASN A 369 -2.83 3.06 4.23
CA ASN A 369 -3.47 1.77 4.00
C ASN A 369 -3.42 1.41 2.52
N GLU A 370 -2.49 0.53 2.19
CA GLU A 370 -2.29 -0.09 0.89
C GLU A 370 -3.18 -1.33 0.73
N ARG A 371 -3.78 -1.50 -0.44
CA ARG A 371 -4.69 -2.62 -0.74
C ARG A 371 -4.73 -2.92 -2.23
N SER A 372 -4.68 -4.22 -2.56
CA SER A 372 -4.84 -4.74 -3.92
C SER A 372 -6.01 -5.73 -4.07
N LEU A 373 -6.75 -5.99 -2.99
CA LEU A 373 -7.93 -6.86 -2.99
C LEU A 373 -9.14 -6.16 -3.63
N ALA A 374 -9.16 -6.12 -4.96
CA ALA A 374 -10.31 -5.64 -5.72
C ALA A 374 -11.39 -6.72 -5.85
N LEU A 375 -12.55 -6.48 -5.24
CA LEU A 375 -13.74 -7.32 -5.29
C LEU A 375 -14.55 -7.03 -6.56
N TYR A 376 -14.75 -8.05 -7.39
CA TYR A 376 -15.44 -7.92 -8.68
C TYR A 376 -16.22 -9.17 -9.12
N ARG A 377 -16.00 -10.31 -8.48
CA ARG A 377 -16.76 -11.54 -8.76
C ARG A 377 -18.13 -11.46 -8.12
N ASP A 378 -19.08 -12.25 -8.60
CA ASP A 378 -20.46 -12.29 -8.07
C ASP A 378 -20.51 -12.41 -6.54
N TRP A 379 -19.88 -13.46 -5.98
CA TRP A 379 -19.88 -13.71 -4.54
C TRP A 379 -19.11 -12.63 -3.75
N GLU A 380 -18.08 -12.03 -4.35
CA GLU A 380 -17.36 -10.89 -3.76
C GLU A 380 -18.26 -9.64 -3.73
N LEU A 381 -19.04 -9.38 -4.78
CA LEU A 381 -19.98 -8.25 -4.83
C LEU A 381 -21.21 -8.48 -3.92
N VAL A 382 -21.61 -9.72 -3.67
CA VAL A 382 -22.60 -10.05 -2.62
C VAL A 382 -22.05 -9.69 -1.23
N GLU A 383 -20.77 -9.94 -0.97
CA GLU A 383 -20.11 -9.50 0.28
C GLU A 383 -20.15 -7.97 0.40
N VAL A 384 -19.80 -7.24 -0.69
CA VAL A 384 -19.89 -5.77 -0.73
C VAL A 384 -21.31 -5.29 -0.39
N LEU A 385 -22.34 -5.91 -0.97
CA LEU A 385 -23.74 -5.57 -0.69
C LEU A 385 -24.11 -5.87 0.76
N THR A 386 -23.77 -7.05 1.26
CA THR A 386 -24.10 -7.48 2.62
C THR A 386 -23.47 -6.56 3.65
N THR A 387 -22.19 -6.21 3.49
CA THR A 387 -21.51 -5.24 4.37
C THR A 387 -22.13 -3.86 4.25
N THR A 388 -22.46 -3.39 3.05
CA THR A 388 -23.08 -2.08 2.84
C THR A 388 -24.43 -1.98 3.54
N VAL A 389 -25.28 -3.00 3.39
CA VAL A 389 -26.63 -3.05 3.99
C VAL A 389 -26.55 -3.18 5.51
N ALA A 390 -25.62 -3.98 6.04
CA ALA A 390 -25.45 -4.13 7.49
C ALA A 390 -25.00 -2.83 8.19
N ASN A 391 -24.43 -1.88 7.45
CA ASN A 391 -23.89 -0.62 7.97
C ASN A 391 -24.67 0.62 7.48
N ILE A 392 -25.83 0.47 6.85
CA ILE A 392 -26.66 1.61 6.43
C ILE A 392 -27.44 2.19 7.61
N GLU A 393 -27.52 3.52 7.69
CA GLU A 393 -28.31 4.23 8.68
C GLU A 393 -29.34 5.16 8.01
N PRO A 394 -30.65 5.04 8.33
CA PRO A 394 -31.26 4.03 9.19
C PRO A 394 -31.23 2.63 8.55
N SER A 395 -31.29 1.58 9.37
CA SER A 395 -31.34 0.20 8.89
C SER A 395 -32.54 -0.05 7.98
N ASP A 396 -32.35 -0.81 6.91
CA ASP A 396 -33.41 -1.24 5.98
C ASP A 396 -33.62 -2.76 6.08
N PRO A 397 -34.67 -3.24 6.78
CA PRO A 397 -34.94 -4.67 6.95
C PRO A 397 -35.25 -5.43 5.65
N ASP A 398 -35.80 -4.75 4.65
CA ASP A 398 -36.15 -5.37 3.37
C ASP A 398 -34.88 -5.62 2.55
N LEU A 399 -33.94 -4.66 2.57
CA LEU A 399 -32.60 -4.84 2.01
C LEU A 399 -31.80 -5.90 2.77
N GLN A 400 -31.87 -5.94 4.10
CA GLN A 400 -31.19 -6.96 4.90
C GLN A 400 -31.69 -8.36 4.53
N THR A 401 -33.02 -8.54 4.46
CA THR A 401 -33.63 -9.79 4.01
C THR A 401 -33.22 -10.16 2.59
N THR A 402 -33.05 -9.15 1.72
CA THR A 402 -32.59 -9.36 0.35
C THR A 402 -31.15 -9.84 0.30
N ALA A 403 -30.24 -9.21 1.04
CA ALA A 403 -28.84 -9.63 1.14
C ALA A 403 -28.71 -11.06 1.70
N ASP A 404 -29.44 -11.37 2.79
CA ASP A 404 -29.43 -12.69 3.43
C ASP A 404 -29.90 -13.80 2.48
N ARG A 405 -30.87 -13.50 1.60
CA ARG A 405 -31.37 -14.45 0.58
C ARG A 405 -30.42 -14.60 -0.60
N LEU A 406 -29.63 -13.58 -0.91
CA LEU A 406 -28.76 -13.57 -2.08
C LEU A 406 -27.55 -14.49 -1.91
N VAL A 407 -26.95 -14.51 -0.71
CA VAL A 407 -25.80 -15.36 -0.38
C VAL A 407 -26.01 -16.83 -0.76
N PRO A 408 -27.07 -17.53 -0.29
CA PRO A 408 -27.28 -18.93 -0.67
C PRO A 408 -27.69 -19.13 -2.14
N LEU A 409 -28.29 -18.13 -2.81
CA LEU A 409 -28.61 -18.24 -4.24
C LEU A 409 -27.35 -18.25 -5.10
N VAL A 410 -26.42 -17.31 -4.85
CA VAL A 410 -25.15 -17.23 -5.58
C VAL A 410 -24.28 -18.44 -5.29
N ALA A 411 -24.17 -18.86 -4.02
CA ALA A 411 -23.43 -20.07 -3.65
C ALA A 411 -23.97 -21.36 -4.30
N ALA A 412 -25.28 -21.41 -4.60
CA ALA A 412 -25.92 -22.53 -5.30
C ALA A 412 -25.94 -22.39 -6.83
N GLY A 413 -25.31 -21.36 -7.40
CA GLY A 413 -25.32 -21.10 -8.85
C GLY A 413 -26.68 -20.66 -9.42
N ARG A 414 -27.63 -20.25 -8.58
CA ARG A 414 -28.99 -19.84 -8.98
C ARG A 414 -29.02 -18.37 -9.44
N ARG A 415 -28.17 -18.04 -10.42
CA ARG A 415 -27.92 -16.67 -10.90
C ARG A 415 -29.19 -15.96 -11.38
N GLY A 416 -30.07 -16.64 -12.12
CA GLY A 416 -31.32 -16.04 -12.61
C GLY A 416 -32.26 -15.57 -11.50
N GLU A 417 -32.42 -16.38 -10.45
CA GLU A 417 -33.23 -16.01 -9.27
C GLU A 417 -32.60 -14.89 -8.45
N ALA A 418 -31.27 -14.86 -8.38
CA ALA A 418 -30.53 -13.76 -7.78
C ALA A 418 -30.78 -12.44 -8.55
N VAL A 419 -30.77 -12.47 -9.89
CA VAL A 419 -31.08 -11.31 -10.74
C VAL A 419 -32.52 -10.83 -10.55
N GLU A 420 -33.50 -11.74 -10.50
CA GLU A 420 -34.91 -11.39 -10.23
C GLU A 420 -35.07 -10.68 -8.88
N LEU A 421 -34.42 -11.22 -7.84
CA LEU A 421 -34.44 -10.65 -6.50
C LEU A 421 -33.85 -9.23 -6.47
N LEU A 422 -32.69 -9.03 -7.10
CA LEU A 422 -32.03 -7.72 -7.17
C LEU A 422 -32.83 -6.71 -7.98
N THR A 423 -33.39 -7.15 -9.12
CA THR A 423 -34.21 -6.30 -9.99
C THR A 423 -35.49 -5.83 -9.29
N ALA A 424 -36.05 -6.64 -8.40
CA ALA A 424 -37.25 -6.27 -7.63
C ALA A 424 -36.98 -5.13 -6.63
N VAL A 425 -35.81 -5.09 -6.00
CA VAL A 425 -35.46 -4.05 -5.01
C VAL A 425 -34.80 -2.82 -5.64
N ARG A 426 -34.20 -2.95 -6.82
CA ARG A 426 -33.45 -1.87 -7.47
C ARG A 426 -34.22 -0.54 -7.64
N PRO A 427 -35.51 -0.51 -8.05
CA PRO A 427 -36.23 0.75 -8.27
C PRO A 427 -36.40 1.63 -7.03
N SER A 428 -36.34 1.06 -5.82
CA SER A 428 -36.43 1.83 -4.57
C SER A 428 -35.10 2.41 -4.10
N GLN A 429 -33.98 2.08 -4.77
CA GLN A 429 -32.64 2.48 -4.36
C GLN A 429 -32.06 3.60 -5.23
N THR A 430 -31.17 4.39 -4.63
CA THR A 430 -30.49 5.52 -5.29
C THR A 430 -28.99 5.53 -4.96
N GLY A 431 -28.23 6.38 -5.64
CA GLY A 431 -26.82 6.62 -5.34
C GLY A 431 -25.91 5.38 -5.47
N ALA A 432 -24.99 5.23 -4.51
CA ALA A 432 -24.00 4.16 -4.51
C ALA A 432 -24.63 2.76 -4.41
N LEU A 433 -25.71 2.61 -3.64
CA LEU A 433 -26.40 1.34 -3.49
C LEU A 433 -27.11 0.92 -4.78
N ALA A 434 -27.78 1.86 -5.46
CA ALA A 434 -28.34 1.62 -6.79
C ALA A 434 -27.26 1.15 -7.80
N THR A 435 -26.10 1.81 -7.78
CA THR A 435 -24.96 1.46 -8.64
C THR A 435 -24.45 0.05 -8.33
N LEU A 436 -24.31 -0.31 -7.05
CA LEU A 436 -23.90 -1.64 -6.62
C LEU A 436 -24.88 -2.73 -7.05
N LEU A 437 -26.18 -2.48 -6.94
CA LEU A 437 -27.21 -3.41 -7.42
C LEU A 437 -27.13 -3.59 -8.95
N ASP A 438 -26.93 -2.51 -9.70
CA ASP A 438 -26.77 -2.55 -11.16
C ASP A 438 -25.49 -3.34 -11.56
N ASP A 439 -24.37 -3.07 -10.87
CA ASP A 439 -23.09 -3.78 -11.06
C ASP A 439 -23.22 -5.29 -10.74
N LEU A 440 -23.96 -5.65 -9.69
CA LEU A 440 -24.17 -7.04 -9.30
C LEU A 440 -25.10 -7.79 -10.27
N VAL A 441 -26.16 -7.13 -10.77
CA VAL A 441 -27.01 -7.68 -11.84
C VAL A 441 -26.18 -7.92 -13.11
N ALA A 442 -25.30 -6.98 -13.47
CA ALA A 442 -24.44 -7.12 -14.65
C ALA A 442 -23.51 -8.34 -14.55
N VAL A 443 -22.86 -8.54 -13.39
CA VAL A 443 -21.96 -9.69 -13.16
C VAL A 443 -22.72 -11.02 -13.12
N LEU A 444 -23.93 -11.05 -12.53
CA LEU A 444 -24.74 -12.27 -12.48
C LEU A 444 -25.37 -12.64 -13.83
N SER A 445 -25.57 -11.65 -14.71
CA SER A 445 -26.17 -11.83 -16.04
C SER A 445 -25.14 -12.12 -17.13
N ALA A 446 -23.84 -12.00 -16.85
CA ALA A 446 -22.80 -12.36 -17.80
C ALA A 446 -22.72 -13.88 -17.97
N ASP A 447 -22.68 -14.35 -19.22
CA ASP A 447 -22.50 -15.78 -19.51
C ASP A 447 -21.16 -16.28 -18.95
N GLU A 448 -21.15 -17.45 -18.30
CA GLU A 448 -19.93 -18.12 -17.78
C GLU A 448 -18.89 -18.48 -18.85
N SER A 449 -19.14 -18.16 -20.12
CA SER A 449 -18.26 -18.47 -21.26
C SER A 449 -17.04 -17.53 -21.41
N ALA A 450 -16.83 -16.59 -20.48
CA ALA A 450 -15.78 -15.58 -20.58
C ALA A 450 -14.95 -15.37 -19.28
N SER A 451 -14.85 -16.38 -18.40
CA SER A 451 -13.95 -16.36 -17.24
C SER A 451 -12.83 -17.39 -17.36
#